data_AF-A0A3D0YZZ2-F1
#
_entry.id   AF-A0A3D0YZZ2-F1
#
_cell.length_a   1.000
_cell.length_b   1.000
_cell.length_c   1.000
_cell.angle_alpha   90.00
_cell.angle_beta   90.00
_cell.angle_gamma   90.00
#
_symmetry.space_group_name_H-M   'P 1'
#
loop_
_entity.id
_entity.type
_entity.pdbx_description
1 polymer ?
#
loop_
_entity_poly.entity_id
_entity_poly.type
_entity_poly.pdbx_seq_one_letter_code
_entity_poly.pdbx_strand_id
1 'polypeptide(L)'
;MARKRNRSSLVPGSRPGLDALKLQVAREVGAARRQDTAARIADSRSYRQVLEDLKLEVAEELGVGPIVAARGWAELPSRVNGAIGGRLGGQIGGRMVRRMIDMAERDLAAHPRTGL
;
A
#
# COMPACT_ATOMS: atom_id res chain seq x y z
N MET A 1 -6.87 -9.66 7.69
CA MET A 1 -6.40 -10.63 6.66
C MET A 1 -6.57 -10.04 5.26
N ALA A 2 -5.50 -9.97 4.46
CA ALA A 2 -5.64 -9.81 3.02
C ALA A 2 -5.87 -11.21 2.42
N ARG A 3 -7.13 -11.56 2.17
CA ARG A 3 -7.51 -12.79 1.46
C ARG A 3 -6.73 -12.82 0.15
N LYS A 4 -5.85 -13.82 -0.03
CA LYS A 4 -5.13 -14.10 -1.29
C LYS A 4 -6.16 -14.61 -2.31
N ARG A 5 -7.07 -13.73 -2.76
CA ARG A 5 -7.86 -13.97 -3.97
C ARG A 5 -6.89 -13.90 -5.14
N ASN A 6 -6.99 -14.88 -6.02
CA ASN A 6 -6.20 -15.03 -7.24
C ASN A 6 -6.57 -13.90 -8.24
N ARG A 7 -6.28 -12.65 -7.87
CA ARG A 7 -6.51 -11.46 -8.69
C ARG A 7 -5.24 -11.23 -9.50
N SER A 8 -5.18 -11.84 -10.69
CA SER A 8 -4.26 -11.39 -11.72
C SER A 8 -4.62 -9.94 -12.09
N SER A 9 -3.60 -9.16 -12.45
CA SER A 9 -3.85 -7.86 -13.07
C SER A 9 -4.58 -8.08 -14.40
N LEU A 10 -5.47 -7.16 -14.75
CA LEU A 10 -6.24 -7.23 -16.00
C LEU A 10 -5.30 -7.22 -17.22
N VAL A 11 -4.24 -6.42 -17.16
CA VAL A 11 -3.22 -6.33 -18.20
C VAL A 11 -2.15 -7.40 -17.95
N PRO A 12 -1.97 -8.39 -18.85
CA PRO A 12 -0.91 -9.38 -18.74
C PRO A 12 0.47 -8.71 -18.60
N GLY A 13 1.35 -9.29 -17.78
CA GLY A 13 2.72 -8.77 -17.61
C GLY A 13 2.85 -7.47 -16.81
N SER A 14 1.76 -6.79 -16.42
CA SER A 14 1.84 -5.53 -15.64
C SER A 14 2.30 -5.70 -14.18
N ARG A 15 2.21 -6.91 -13.65
CA ARG A 15 2.43 -7.19 -12.22
C ARG A 15 3.82 -6.78 -11.70
N PRO A 16 4.95 -7.08 -12.38
CA PRO A 16 6.27 -6.64 -11.94
C PRO A 16 6.40 -5.13 -11.82
N GLY A 17 5.85 -4.37 -12.79
CA GLY A 17 5.86 -2.90 -12.75
C GLY A 17 5.03 -2.34 -11.59
N LEU A 18 3.84 -2.89 -11.36
CA LEU A 18 3.00 -2.51 -10.22
C LEU A 18 3.64 -2.84 -8.86
N ASP A 19 4.35 -3.95 -8.77
CA ASP A 19 5.06 -4.34 -7.55
C ASP A 19 6.29 -3.44 -7.29
N ALA A 20 7.04 -3.08 -8.33
CA ALA A 20 8.14 -2.12 -8.23
C ALA A 20 7.64 -0.73 -7.78
N LEU A 21 6.57 -0.22 -8.41
CA LEU A 21 5.95 1.06 -8.04
C LEU A 21 5.44 1.04 -6.60
N LYS A 22 4.82 -0.07 -6.17
CA LYS A 22 4.35 -0.25 -4.80
C LYS A 22 5.49 -0.15 -3.79
N LEU A 23 6.62 -0.81 -4.04
CA LEU A 23 7.79 -0.74 -3.16
C LEU A 23 8.37 0.67 -3.10
N GLN A 24 8.47 1.36 -4.23
CA GLN A 24 8.93 2.75 -4.27
C GLN A 24 8.04 3.66 -3.40
N VAL A 25 6.72 3.62 -3.62
CA VAL A 25 5.77 4.44 -2.86
C VAL A 25 5.75 4.04 -1.38
N ALA A 26 5.86 2.74 -1.06
CA ALA A 26 5.92 2.26 0.31
C ALA A 26 7.14 2.78 1.06
N ARG A 27 8.32 2.83 0.42
CA ARG A 27 9.53 3.43 1.02
C ARG A 27 9.31 4.89 1.37
N GLU A 28 8.70 5.65 0.49
CA GLU A 28 8.43 7.08 0.72
C GLU A 28 7.38 7.34 1.81
N VAL A 29 6.24 6.62 1.76
CA VAL A 29 5.19 6.73 2.78
C VAL A 29 5.72 6.27 4.14
N GLY A 30 6.46 5.16 4.15
CA GLY A 30 7.08 4.61 5.34
C GLY A 30 8.08 5.57 5.97
N ALA A 31 9.00 6.14 5.19
CA ALA A 31 9.96 7.13 5.65
C ALA A 31 9.29 8.35 6.30
N ALA A 32 8.14 8.78 5.78
CA ALA A 32 7.37 9.88 6.36
C ALA A 32 6.77 9.56 7.75
N ARG A 33 6.57 8.27 8.07
CA ARG A 33 6.08 7.82 9.38
C ARG A 33 7.22 7.50 10.35
N ARG A 34 8.27 6.81 9.87
CA ARG A 34 9.44 6.45 10.64
C ARG A 34 10.69 6.40 9.75
N GLN A 35 11.75 7.09 10.17
CA GLN A 35 12.93 7.37 9.35
C GLN A 35 13.65 6.11 8.82
N ASP A 36 13.72 5.03 9.62
CA ASP A 36 14.37 3.77 9.24
C ASP A 36 13.55 2.89 8.27
N THR A 37 12.29 3.23 8.03
CA THR A 37 11.33 2.34 7.37
C THR A 37 11.69 2.09 5.91
N ALA A 38 12.18 3.12 5.20
CA ALA A 38 12.61 2.95 3.81
C ALA A 38 13.77 1.95 3.68
N ALA A 39 14.74 2.00 4.59
CA ALA A 39 15.88 1.10 4.60
C ALA A 39 15.48 -0.36 4.87
N ARG A 40 14.39 -0.57 5.60
CA ARG A 40 13.85 -1.90 5.93
C ARG A 40 13.05 -2.54 4.79
N ILE A 41 12.68 -1.79 3.75
CA ILE A 41 11.89 -2.30 2.61
C ILE A 41 12.82 -2.58 1.42
N ALA A 42 13.43 -3.77 1.37
CA ALA A 42 14.26 -4.19 0.24
C ALA A 42 13.46 -4.84 -0.89
N ASP A 43 12.43 -5.60 -0.53
CA ASP A 43 11.67 -6.48 -1.43
C ASP A 43 10.21 -6.64 -0.97
N SER A 44 9.46 -7.49 -1.67
CA SER A 44 8.06 -7.77 -1.34
C SER A 44 7.84 -8.47 0.01
N ARG A 45 8.84 -9.20 0.54
CA ARG A 45 8.71 -9.93 1.81
C ARG A 45 8.91 -8.96 2.98
N SER A 46 10.03 -8.24 2.96
CA SER A 46 10.36 -7.19 3.91
C SER A 46 9.29 -6.09 3.94
N TYR A 47 8.73 -5.70 2.78
CA TYR A 47 7.58 -4.81 2.71
C TYR A 47 6.39 -5.30 3.56
N ARG A 48 6.02 -6.58 3.46
CA ARG A 48 4.89 -7.12 4.22
C ARG A 48 5.15 -7.08 5.72
N GLN A 49 6.39 -7.39 6.14
CA GLN A 49 6.77 -7.34 7.54
C GLN A 49 6.70 -5.91 8.07
N VAL A 50 7.35 -4.97 7.39
CA VAL A 50 7.35 -3.56 7.75
C VAL A 50 5.93 -2.99 7.80
N LEU A 51 5.10 -3.32 6.82
CA LEU A 51 3.70 -2.87 6.81
C LEU A 51 2.91 -3.44 8.00
N GLU A 52 3.19 -4.67 8.41
CA GLU A 52 2.53 -5.27 9.57
C GLU A 52 2.95 -4.58 10.88
N ASP A 53 4.25 -4.32 11.06
CA ASP A 53 4.76 -3.58 12.22
C ASP A 53 4.11 -2.19 12.32
N LEU A 54 4.06 -1.46 11.20
CA LEU A 54 3.40 -0.15 11.16
C LEU A 54 1.90 -0.24 11.47
N LYS A 55 1.20 -1.30 11.04
CA LYS A 55 -0.22 -1.47 11.39
C LYS A 55 -0.39 -1.71 12.87
N LEU A 56 0.50 -2.49 13.49
CA LEU A 56 0.46 -2.72 14.94
C LEU A 56 0.67 -1.40 15.68
N GLU A 57 1.60 -0.55 15.25
CA GLU A 57 1.77 0.79 15.82
C GLU A 57 0.50 1.65 15.71
N VAL A 58 -0.15 1.66 14.54
CA VAL A 58 -1.45 2.35 14.39
C VAL A 58 -2.53 1.72 15.28
N ALA A 59 -2.50 0.40 15.48
CA ALA A 59 -3.44 -0.29 16.35
C ALA A 59 -3.26 0.13 17.81
N GLU A 60 -2.01 0.28 18.26
CA GLU A 60 -1.67 0.83 19.58
C GLU A 60 -2.16 2.27 19.72
N GLU A 61 -1.90 3.14 18.72
CA GLU A 61 -2.40 4.53 18.70
C GLU A 61 -3.93 4.63 18.78
N LEU A 62 -4.65 3.62 18.27
CA LEU A 62 -6.10 3.54 18.29
C LEU A 62 -6.66 2.81 19.51
N GLY A 63 -5.80 2.36 20.44
CA GLY A 63 -6.21 1.64 21.65
C GLY A 63 -6.74 0.22 21.41
N VAL A 64 -6.50 -0.35 20.23
CA VAL A 64 -6.96 -1.71 19.86
C VAL A 64 -5.82 -2.73 19.79
N GLY A 65 -4.58 -2.31 20.06
CA GLY A 65 -3.40 -3.16 20.15
C GLY A 65 -3.58 -4.43 20.98
N PRO A 66 -4.07 -4.34 22.24
CA PRO A 66 -4.33 -5.52 23.07
C PRO A 66 -5.31 -6.52 22.45
N ILE A 67 -6.33 -6.04 21.75
CA ILE A 67 -7.32 -6.89 21.07
C ILE A 67 -6.67 -7.60 19.89
N VAL A 68 -5.86 -6.89 19.11
CA VAL A 68 -5.10 -7.47 18.00
C VAL A 68 -4.12 -8.54 18.49
N ALA A 69 -3.41 -8.29 19.59
CA ALA A 69 -2.48 -9.27 20.17
C ALA A 69 -3.20 -10.51 20.70
N ALA A 70 -4.32 -10.34 21.40
CA ALA A 70 -5.04 -11.44 22.04
C ALA A 70 -5.90 -12.26 21.07
N ARG A 71 -6.51 -11.62 20.07
CA ARG A 71 -7.53 -12.24 19.22
C ARG A 71 -7.32 -12.06 17.72
N GLY A 72 -6.33 -11.26 17.33
CA GLY A 72 -6.01 -10.98 15.94
C GLY A 72 -6.93 -9.95 15.27
N TRP A 73 -6.54 -9.55 14.07
CA TRP A 73 -7.22 -8.53 13.26
C TRP A 73 -8.67 -8.87 12.88
N ALA A 74 -9.04 -10.16 12.86
CA ALA A 74 -10.34 -10.61 12.39
C ALA A 74 -11.49 -10.20 13.33
N GLU A 75 -11.17 -10.06 14.62
CA GLU A 75 -12.14 -9.67 15.66
C GLU A 75 -12.37 -8.15 15.72
N LEU A 76 -11.58 -7.36 14.98
CA LEU A 76 -11.80 -5.92 14.92
C LEU A 76 -12.96 -5.58 13.98
N PRO A 77 -13.83 -4.62 14.36
CA PRO A 77 -14.86 -4.10 13.48
C PRO A 77 -14.27 -3.64 12.14
N SER A 78 -14.99 -3.85 11.03
CA SER A 78 -14.50 -3.49 9.69
C SER A 78 -14.12 -2.01 9.57
N ARG A 79 -14.81 -1.12 10.30
CA ARG A 79 -14.48 0.32 10.38
C ARG A 79 -13.09 0.55 10.98
N VAL A 80 -12.73 -0.17 12.04
CA VAL A 80 -11.42 -0.06 12.70
C VAL A 80 -10.33 -0.61 11.80
N ASN A 81 -10.53 -1.81 11.23
CA ASN A 81 -9.63 -2.39 10.24
C ASN A 81 -9.43 -1.44 9.03
N GLY A 82 -10.50 -0.79 8.58
CA GLY A 82 -10.47 0.21 7.51
C GLY A 82 -9.68 1.46 7.89
N ALA A 83 -9.82 1.96 9.11
CA ALA A 83 -9.06 3.12 9.60
C ALA A 83 -7.55 2.82 9.66
N ILE A 84 -7.17 1.65 10.17
CA ILE A 84 -5.76 1.21 10.23
C ILE A 84 -5.21 1.03 8.82
N GLY A 85 -5.92 0.28 7.97
CA GLY A 85 -5.53 0.06 6.58
C GLY A 85 -5.46 1.35 5.76
N GLY A 86 -6.37 2.30 6.00
CA GLY A 86 -6.42 3.59 5.32
C GLY A 86 -5.23 4.49 5.63
N ARG A 87 -4.78 4.52 6.88
CA ARG A 87 -3.60 5.30 7.32
C ARG A 87 -2.29 4.84 6.68
N LEU A 88 -2.21 3.59 6.24
CA LEU A 88 -0.99 3.01 5.66
C LEU A 88 -1.20 2.56 4.21
N GLY A 89 -1.93 1.46 4.01
CA GLY A 89 -2.20 0.89 2.69
C GLY A 89 -3.00 1.82 1.78
N GLY A 90 -3.94 2.60 2.33
CA GLY A 90 -4.68 3.61 1.60
C GLY A 90 -3.79 4.73 1.06
N GLN A 91 -2.82 5.20 1.83
CA GLN A 91 -1.85 6.19 1.38
C GLN A 91 -0.93 5.65 0.28
N ILE A 92 -0.46 4.41 0.42
CA ILE A 92 0.37 3.75 -0.59
C ILE A 92 -0.42 3.58 -1.89
N GLY A 93 -1.59 2.94 -1.83
CA GLY A 93 -2.43 2.71 -3.01
C GLY A 93 -2.87 4.02 -3.67
N GLY A 94 -3.30 5.01 -2.89
CA GLY A 94 -3.72 6.31 -3.39
C GLY A 94 -2.61 7.07 -4.11
N ARG A 95 -1.39 7.07 -3.56
CA ARG A 95 -0.22 7.69 -4.22
C ARG A 95 0.20 6.93 -5.48
N MET A 96 0.12 5.60 -5.49
CA MET A 96 0.34 4.82 -6.71
C MET A 96 -0.63 5.23 -7.81
N VAL A 97 -1.93 5.34 -7.50
CA VAL A 97 -2.96 5.74 -8.47
C VAL A 97 -2.68 7.13 -9.02
N ARG A 98 -2.38 8.12 -8.17
CA ARG A 98 -2.02 9.46 -8.63
C ARG A 98 -0.84 9.45 -9.61
N ARG A 99 0.24 8.73 -9.28
CA ARG A 99 1.40 8.62 -10.18
C ARG A 99 1.06 7.99 -11.53
N MET A 100 0.24 6.95 -11.53
CA MET A 100 -0.19 6.31 -12.77
C MET A 100 -1.05 7.23 -13.63
N ILE A 101 -1.91 8.05 -13.00
CA ILE A 101 -2.67 9.10 -13.68
C ILE A 101 -1.71 10.13 -14.28
N ASP A 102 -0.77 10.66 -13.48
CA ASP A 102 0.21 11.66 -13.95
C ASP A 102 1.03 11.12 -15.15
N MET A 103 1.43 9.85 -15.11
CA MET A 103 2.14 9.19 -16.22
C MET A 103 1.26 9.11 -17.47
N ALA A 104 -0.01 8.70 -17.32
CA ALA A 104 -0.94 8.59 -18.44
C ALA A 104 -1.27 9.95 -19.07
N GLU A 105 -1.42 11.00 -18.26
CA GLU A 105 -1.65 12.37 -18.74
C GLU A 105 -0.45 12.89 -19.53
N ARG A 106 0.78 12.64 -19.05
CA ARG A 106 2.01 12.99 -19.77
C ARG A 106 2.13 12.26 -21.10
N ASP A 107 1.84 10.95 -21.11
CA ASP A 107 1.85 10.15 -22.34
C ASP A 107 0.84 10.68 -23.35
N LEU A 108 -0.37 11.04 -22.89
CA LEU A 108 -1.41 11.61 -23.74
C LEU A 108 -1.03 12.99 -24.29
N ALA A 109 -0.38 13.84 -23.49
CA ALA A 109 0.10 15.14 -23.93
C ALA A 109 1.26 15.04 -24.93
N ALA A 110 2.14 14.05 -24.76
CA ALA A 110 3.26 13.78 -25.67
C ALA A 110 2.81 13.08 -26.97
N HIS A 111 1.75 12.27 -26.90
CA HIS A 111 1.16 11.55 -28.02
C HIS A 111 -0.32 11.89 -28.15
N PRO A 112 -0.66 13.15 -28.49
CA PRO A 112 -2.05 13.54 -28.67
C PRO A 112 -2.66 12.63 -29.73
N ARG A 113 -3.80 12.01 -29.40
CA ARG A 113 -4.51 11.16 -30.36
C ARG A 113 -4.96 12.02 -31.54
N THR A 114 -4.19 12.00 -32.61
CA THR A 114 -4.57 12.51 -33.92
C THR A 114 -5.56 11.53 -34.53
N GLY A 115 -6.86 11.74 -34.25
CA GLY A 115 -7.93 10.99 -34.91
C GLY A 115 -9.10 10.65 -34.00
N LEU A 116 -10.07 11.56 -33.97
CA LEU A 116 -11.50 11.26 -34.10
C LEU A 116 -12.02 12.08 -35.29
#